data_AF-A0A3T0W6Q8-F1
#
_entry.id   AF-A0A3T0W6Q8-F1
#
_cell.length_a   1.000
_cell.length_b   1.000
_cell.length_c   1.000
_cell.angle_alpha   90.00
_cell.angle_beta   90.00
_cell.angle_gamma   90.00
#
_symmetry.space_group_name_H-M   'P 1'
#
loop_
_entity.id
_entity.type
_entity.pdbx_description
1 polymer ?
#
loop_
_entity_poly.entity_id
_entity_poly.type
_entity_poly.pdbx_seq_one_letter_code
_entity_poly.pdbx_strand_id
1 'polypeptide(L)'
;MTQYKTAPERAQQLAEEAIKLLKQAKALQHQAQVDAARVQAYQQHSDGLAFQFLAACAEYGEHSPQAGKARERWLGARNTIKAQFPRT
;
A
#
# COMPACT_ATOMS: atom_id res chain seq x y z
N MET A 1 18.69 -41.36 21.72
CA MET A 1 19.92 -40.93 21.02
C MET A 1 19.55 -39.78 20.10
N THR A 2 19.99 -38.57 20.43
CA THR A 2 19.77 -37.39 19.59
C THR A 2 20.77 -37.46 18.44
N GLN A 3 20.32 -37.75 17.21
CA GLN A 3 21.20 -37.68 16.06
C GLN A 3 21.60 -36.22 15.85
N TYR A 4 22.88 -35.91 16.08
CA TYR A 4 23.46 -34.61 15.74
C TYR A 4 23.64 -34.55 14.23
N LYS A 5 23.06 -33.54 13.58
CA LYS A 5 23.22 -33.31 12.14
C LYS A 5 24.69 -33.11 11.81
N THR A 6 25.14 -33.73 10.73
CA THR A 6 26.50 -33.57 10.23
C THR A 6 26.70 -32.15 9.70
N ALA A 7 27.95 -31.67 9.67
CA ALA A 7 28.30 -30.33 9.17
C ALA A 7 27.67 -30.00 7.79
N PRO A 8 27.65 -30.90 6.77
CA PRO A 8 26.99 -30.62 5.50
C PRO A 8 25.46 -30.51 5.60
N GLU A 9 24.80 -31.33 6.41
CA GLU A 9 23.33 -31.26 6.62
C GLU A 9 22.91 -29.96 7.31
N ARG A 10 23.74 -29.47 8.24
CA ARG A 10 23.53 -28.18 8.90
C ARG A 10 23.73 -27.02 7.93
N ALA A 11 24.76 -27.07 7.08
CA ALA A 11 25.01 -26.06 6.05
C ALA A 11 23.85 -25.99 5.04
N GLN A 12 23.31 -27.14 4.63
CA GLN A 12 22.17 -27.21 3.73
C GLN A 12 20.90 -26.59 4.33
N GLN A 13 20.60 -26.87 5.61
CA GLN A 13 19.46 -26.25 6.30
C GLN A 13 19.58 -24.75 6.43
N LEU A 14 20.77 -24.25 6.78
CA LEU A 14 21.01 -22.80 6.85
C LEU A 14 20.83 -22.15 5.48
N ALA A 15 21.24 -22.81 4.39
CA ALA A 15 21.02 -22.32 3.04
C ALA A 15 19.52 -22.29 2.68
N GLU A 16 18.76 -23.33 3.01
CA GLU A 16 17.31 -23.39 2.79
C GLU A 16 16.56 -22.31 3.59
N GLU A 17 16.92 -22.12 4.86
CA GLU A 17 16.38 -21.07 5.72
C GLU A 17 16.72 -19.67 5.18
N ALA A 18 17.96 -19.45 4.74
CA ALA A 18 18.38 -18.19 4.15
C ALA A 18 17.58 -17.88 2.87
N ILE A 19 17.37 -18.86 1.99
CA ILE A 19 16.54 -18.69 0.78
C ILE A 19 15.09 -18.32 1.15
N LYS A 20 14.52 -18.96 2.17
CA LYS A 20 13.16 -18.65 2.63
C LYS A 20 13.07 -17.22 3.16
N LEU A 21 14.02 -16.81 4.00
CA LEU A 21 14.07 -15.45 4.56
C LEU A 21 14.26 -14.40 3.46
N LEU A 22 15.13 -14.65 2.47
CA LEU A 22 15.34 -13.74 1.34
C LEU A 22 14.06 -13.56 0.51
N LYS A 23 13.31 -14.64 0.25
CA LYS A 23 12.02 -14.55 -0.45
C LYS A 23 11.02 -13.71 0.32
N GLN A 24 10.92 -13.92 1.63
CA GLN A 24 10.05 -13.13 2.51
C GLN A 24 10.46 -11.65 2.54
N ALA A 25 11.75 -11.37 2.72
CA ALA A 25 12.28 -10.02 2.72
C ALA A 25 12.00 -9.29 1.40
N LYS A 26 12.15 -9.97 0.26
CA LYS A 26 11.84 -9.41 -1.06
C LYS A 26 10.35 -9.07 -1.20
N ALA A 27 9.46 -9.93 -0.73
CA ALA A 27 8.03 -9.68 -0.76
C ALA A 27 7.65 -8.47 0.12
N LEU A 28 8.20 -8.41 1.34
CA LEU A 28 7.99 -7.29 2.26
C LEU A 28 8.53 -5.97 1.70
N GLN A 29 9.73 -5.99 1.11
CA GLN A 29 10.33 -4.82 0.47
C GLN A 29 9.46 -4.32 -0.69
N HIS A 30 8.96 -5.22 -1.52
CA HIS A 30 8.06 -4.86 -2.62
C HIS A 30 6.77 -4.23 -2.10
N GLN A 31 6.14 -4.82 -1.08
CA GLN A 31 4.92 -4.27 -0.49
C GLN A 31 5.17 -2.88 0.11
N ALA A 32 6.29 -2.68 0.81
CA ALA A 32 6.67 -1.38 1.35
C ALA A 32 6.88 -0.32 0.25
N GLN A 33 7.44 -0.69 -0.90
CA GLN A 33 7.59 0.21 -2.04
C GLN A 33 6.24 0.60 -2.64
N VAL A 34 5.33 -0.37 -2.80
CA VAL A 34 3.96 -0.11 -3.28
C VAL A 34 3.23 0.83 -2.32
N ASP A 35 3.37 0.62 -1.01
CA ASP A 35 2.77 1.48 0.01
C ASP A 35 3.31 2.90 -0.02
N ALA A 36 4.64 3.06 -0.13
CA ALA A 36 5.27 4.37 -0.24
C ALA A 36 4.80 5.12 -1.50
N ALA A 37 4.81 4.45 -2.66
CA ALA A 37 4.34 5.02 -3.92
C ALA A 37 2.86 5.43 -3.85
N ARG A 38 2.04 4.61 -3.19
CA ARG A 38 0.62 4.89 -3.00
C ARG A 38 0.37 6.11 -2.10
N VAL A 39 1.11 6.24 -1.00
CA VAL A 39 1.04 7.43 -0.13
C VAL A 39 1.42 8.69 -0.89
N GLN A 40 2.52 8.63 -1.64
CA GLN A 40 2.96 9.76 -2.47
C GLN A 40 1.89 10.14 -3.51
N ALA A 41 1.27 9.17 -4.17
CA ALA A 41 0.21 9.43 -5.14
C ALA A 41 -1.03 10.06 -4.50
N TYR A 42 -1.41 9.66 -3.28
CA TYR A 42 -2.51 10.32 -2.55
C TYR A 42 -2.19 11.79 -2.27
N GLN A 43 -0.98 12.08 -1.77
CA GLN A 43 -0.54 13.45 -1.49
C GLN A 43 -0.57 14.33 -2.75
N GLN A 44 -0.12 13.78 -3.89
CA GLN A 44 -0.02 14.55 -5.13
C GLN A 44 -1.37 14.72 -5.85
N HIS A 45 -2.28 13.75 -5.74
CA HIS A 45 -3.43 13.67 -6.65
C HIS A 45 -4.80 13.52 -5.98
N SER A 46 -4.87 13.23 -4.68
CA SER A 46 -6.15 12.93 -3.99
C SER A 46 -6.42 13.83 -2.80
N ASP A 47 -5.41 14.12 -1.98
CA ASP A 47 -5.61 14.80 -0.69
C ASP A 47 -6.15 16.22 -0.86
N GLY A 48 -5.64 16.96 -1.85
CA GLY A 48 -6.18 18.27 -2.21
C GLY A 48 -7.66 18.23 -2.64
N LEU A 49 -8.09 17.16 -3.30
CA LEU A 49 -9.49 16.97 -3.69
C LEU A 49 -10.37 16.60 -2.48
N ALA A 50 -9.83 15.88 -1.51
CA ALA A 50 -10.51 15.61 -0.25
C ALA A 50 -10.80 16.91 0.49
N PHE A 51 -9.82 17.82 0.56
CA PHE A 51 -10.03 19.13 1.16
C PHE A 51 -11.05 19.98 0.40
N GLN A 52 -11.05 19.93 -0.94
CA GLN A 52 -12.07 20.62 -1.74
C GLN A 52 -13.48 20.07 -1.45
N PHE A 53 -13.63 18.76 -1.27
CA PHE A 53 -14.89 18.15 -0.88
C PHE A 53 -15.33 18.62 0.52
N LEU A 54 -14.43 18.58 1.51
CA LEU A 54 -14.73 19.04 2.87
C LEU A 54 -15.10 20.54 2.90
N ALA A 55 -14.39 21.37 2.12
CA ALA A 55 -14.72 22.79 1.98
C ALA A 55 -16.11 22.98 1.36
N ALA A 56 -16.43 22.24 0.29
CA ALA A 56 -17.75 22.30 -0.33
C ALA A 56 -18.88 21.84 0.62
N CYS A 57 -18.63 20.81 1.43
CA CYS A 57 -19.57 20.39 2.48
C CYS A 57 -19.81 21.49 3.52
N ALA A 58 -18.75 22.19 3.94
CA ALA A 58 -18.85 23.24 4.94
C ALA A 58 -19.58 24.50 4.40
N GLU A 59 -19.34 24.84 3.14
CA GLU A 59 -19.89 26.06 2.51
C GLU A 59 -21.33 25.86 2.00
N TYR A 60 -21.62 24.72 1.38
CA TYR A 60 -22.89 24.49 0.67
C TYR A 60 -23.75 23.39 1.32
N GLY A 61 -23.22 22.66 2.29
CA GLY A 61 -23.85 21.47 2.86
C GLY A 61 -23.46 20.19 2.11
N GLU A 62 -23.43 19.06 2.83
CA GLU A 62 -22.96 17.76 2.32
C GLU A 62 -23.76 17.24 1.12
N HIS A 63 -25.06 17.52 1.08
CA HIS A 63 -25.96 17.08 0.01
C HIS A 63 -26.08 18.07 -1.16
N SER A 64 -25.29 19.15 -1.14
CA SER A 64 -25.29 20.11 -2.24
C SER A 64 -24.72 19.49 -3.53
N PRO A 65 -25.17 19.98 -4.70
CA PRO A 65 -24.55 19.59 -5.98
C PRO A 65 -23.04 19.85 -6.03
N GLN A 66 -22.55 20.89 -5.33
CA GLN A 66 -21.15 21.27 -5.24
C GLN A 66 -20.34 20.22 -4.47
N ALA A 67 -20.82 19.82 -3.30
CA ALA A 67 -20.21 18.76 -2.51
C ALA A 67 -20.25 17.41 -3.25
N GLY A 68 -21.36 17.10 -3.93
CA GLY A 68 -21.48 15.90 -4.77
C GLY A 68 -20.41 15.84 -5.87
N LYS A 69 -20.26 16.92 -6.65
CA LYS A 69 -19.22 17.01 -7.70
C LYS A 69 -17.81 16.90 -7.15
N ALA A 70 -17.53 17.56 -6.02
CA ALA A 70 -16.21 17.48 -5.38
C ALA A 70 -15.91 16.06 -4.86
N ARG A 71 -16.92 15.38 -4.30
CA ARG A 71 -16.84 13.99 -3.85
C ARG A 71 -16.51 13.04 -5.00
N GLU A 72 -17.20 13.16 -6.14
CA GLU A 72 -16.96 12.31 -7.31
C GLU A 72 -15.52 12.45 -7.82
N ARG A 73 -15.01 13.68 -7.91
CA ARG A 73 -13.62 13.94 -8.30
C ARG A 73 -12.62 13.31 -7.34
N TRP A 74 -12.83 13.51 -6.03
CA TRP A 74 -11.97 12.92 -5.01
C TRP A 74 -11.99 11.38 -5.05
N LEU A 75 -13.17 10.77 -5.08
CA LEU A 75 -13.33 9.31 -5.11
C LEU A 75 -12.78 8.72 -6.41
N GLY A 76 -12.94 9.40 -7.55
CA GLY A 76 -12.35 9.02 -8.83
C GLY A 76 -10.83 8.93 -8.72
N ALA A 77 -10.16 10.01 -8.32
CA ALA A 77 -8.71 10.03 -8.13
C ALA A 77 -8.25 8.96 -7.13
N ARG A 78 -8.96 8.84 -5.99
CA ARG A 78 -8.65 7.85 -4.97
C ARG A 78 -8.71 6.43 -5.53
N ASN A 79 -9.74 6.11 -6.31
CA ASN A 79 -9.93 4.78 -6.89
C ASN A 79 -8.88 4.47 -7.97
N THR A 80 -8.51 5.46 -8.80
CA THR A 80 -7.40 5.30 -9.76
C THR A 80 -6.10 4.95 -9.06
N ILE A 81 -5.76 5.63 -7.96
CA ILE A 81 -4.56 5.34 -7.16
C ILE A 81 -4.62 3.92 -6.57
N LYS A 82 -5.79 3.51 -6.05
CA LYS A 82 -5.97 2.14 -5.53
C LYS A 82 -5.73 1.07 -6.60
N ALA A 83 -6.15 1.34 -7.83
CA ALA A 83 -5.97 0.42 -8.95
C ALA A 83 -4.51 0.38 -9.45
N GLN A 84 -3.82 1.53 -9.47
CA GLN A 84 -2.41 1.62 -9.84
C GLN A 84 -1.46 0.98 -8.82
N PHE A 85 -1.78 1.09 -7.53
CA PHE A 85 -0.97 0.57 -6.43
C PHE A 85 -1.78 -0.41 -5.57
N PRO A 86 -2.06 -1.62 -6.07
CA PRO A 86 -2.82 -2.62 -5.33
C PRO A 86 -2.03 -3.09 -4.11
N ARG A 87 -2.68 -3.13 -2.95
CA ARG A 87 -2.12 -3.84 -1.80
C ARG A 87 -2.46 -5.32 -1.97
N THR A 88 -1.47 -6.19 -1.85
CA THR A 88 -1.68 -7.65 -1.77
C THR A 88 -2.28 -8.05 -0.44
#